data_AF-A0A6G9Z0M6-F1
#
_entry.id   AF-A0A6G9Z0M6-F1
#
_cell.length_a   1.000
_cell.length_b   1.000
_cell.length_c   1.000
_cell.angle_alpha   90.00
_cell.angle_beta   90.00
_cell.angle_gamma   90.00
#
_symmetry.space_group_name_H-M   'P 1'
#
loop_
_entity.id
_entity.type
_entity.pdbx_description
1 polymer ?
#
loop_
_entity_poly.entity_id
_entity_poly.type
_entity_poly.pdbx_seq_one_letter_code
_entity_poly.pdbx_strand_id
1 'polypeptide(L)'
;MKPMTYTDARANLASVLESATDDLEEVVITRAGHEPAVVVSLREYEALKETAYLLGNPANARHLERSIAQHREGQATPRELVEITDDEPAAAPTKTPRRTKTTTKKAAAE
;
A
#
# COMPACT_ATOMS: atom_id res chain seq x y z
N MET A 1 9.42 15.48 -10.19
CA MET A 1 8.44 16.22 -11.01
C MET A 1 9.06 17.18 -12.02
N LYS A 2 8.89 16.88 -13.32
CA LYS A 2 9.20 17.79 -14.42
C LYS A 2 7.91 18.44 -14.95
N PRO A 3 7.68 19.75 -14.74
CA PRO A 3 6.51 20.42 -15.29
C PRO A 3 6.67 20.64 -16.79
N MET A 4 5.62 20.34 -17.55
CA MET A 4 5.55 20.46 -19.00
C MET A 4 4.21 21.10 -19.39
N THR A 5 4.20 21.91 -20.45
CA THR A 5 2.94 22.45 -20.96
C THR A 5 2.19 21.37 -21.74
N TYR A 6 0.87 21.48 -21.82
CA TYR A 6 0.04 20.59 -22.64
C TYR A 6 0.51 20.55 -24.11
N THR A 7 0.93 21.69 -24.66
CA THR A 7 1.41 21.77 -26.04
C THR A 7 2.69 20.97 -26.24
N ASP A 8 3.65 21.10 -25.31
CA ASP A 8 4.91 20.37 -25.37
C ASP A 8 4.71 18.87 -25.17
N ALA A 9 3.84 18.48 -24.22
CA ALA A 9 3.51 17.08 -23.95
C ALA A 9 2.81 16.42 -25.14
N ARG A 10 1.93 17.16 -25.83
CA ARG A 10 1.28 16.68 -27.05
C ARG A 10 2.27 16.50 -28.19
N ALA A 11 3.23 17.41 -28.34
CA ALA A 11 4.25 17.32 -29.39
C ALA A 11 5.26 16.19 -29.15
N ASN A 12 5.53 15.86 -27.88
CA ASN A 12 6.59 14.92 -27.48
C ASN A 12 6.05 13.73 -26.67
N LEU A 13 4.83 13.27 -26.95
CA LEU A 13 4.15 12.27 -26.12
C LEU A 13 4.93 10.96 -25.97
N ALA A 14 5.61 10.50 -27.02
CA ALA A 14 6.43 9.29 -26.96
C ALA A 14 7.55 9.40 -25.91
N SER A 15 8.29 10.51 -25.92
CA SER A 15 9.36 10.77 -24.94
C SER A 15 8.80 10.95 -23.53
N VAL A 16 7.61 11.54 -23.37
CA VAL A 16 6.95 11.64 -22.07
C VAL A 16 6.63 10.25 -21.50
N LEU A 17 6.14 9.34 -22.34
CA LEU A 17 5.85 7.97 -21.91
C LEU A 17 7.12 7.20 -21.60
N GLU A 18 8.17 7.33 -22.42
CA GLU A 18 9.48 6.70 -22.21
C GLU A 18 10.11 7.16 -20.88
N SER A 19 10.13 8.47 -20.59
CA SER A 19 10.59 8.97 -19.29
C SER A 19 9.74 8.43 -18.13
N ALA A 20 8.42 8.28 -18.31
CA ALA A 20 7.56 7.74 -17.27
C ALA A 20 7.77 6.24 -17.02
N THR A 21 8.09 5.45 -18.05
CA THR A 21 8.24 3.99 -17.97
C THR A 21 9.65 3.55 -17.65
N ASP A 22 10.64 4.15 -18.29
CA ASP A 22 12.01 3.64 -18.31
C ASP A 22 12.83 4.32 -17.21
N ASP A 23 12.65 5.63 -17.04
CA ASP A 23 13.31 6.42 -16.00
C ASP A 23 12.48 6.51 -14.70
N LEU A 24 11.23 6.04 -14.72
CA LEU A 24 10.24 6.19 -13.64
C LEU A 24 10.03 7.65 -13.21
N GLU A 25 10.14 8.58 -14.16
CA GLU A 25 9.93 9.99 -13.89
C GLU A 25 8.46 10.38 -13.97
N GLU A 26 7.98 11.04 -12.92
CA GLU A 26 6.68 11.71 -12.88
C GLU A 26 6.70 13.03 -13.68
N VAL A 27 5.86 13.11 -14.72
CA VAL A 27 5.71 14.29 -15.57
C VAL A 27 4.41 15.01 -15.26
N VAL A 28 4.49 16.30 -14.93
CA VAL A 28 3.30 17.12 -14.63
C VAL A 28 2.92 17.91 -15.87
N ILE A 29 1.73 17.68 -16.39
CA ILE A 29 1.19 18.39 -17.54
C ILE A 29 0.29 19.52 -17.04
N THR A 30 0.61 20.75 -17.43
CA THR A 30 -0.18 21.94 -17.12
C THR A 30 -0.87 22.50 -18.36
N ARG A 31 -2.09 23.00 -18.22
CA ARG A 31 -2.85 23.64 -19.30
C ARG A 31 -3.55 24.88 -18.76
N ALA A 32 -3.41 26.01 -19.44
CA ALA A 32 -4.04 27.26 -19.03
C ALA A 32 -5.56 27.08 -18.86
N GLY A 33 -6.08 27.46 -17.69
CA GLY A 33 -7.50 27.33 -17.36
C GLY A 33 -7.96 25.92 -16.93
N HIS A 34 -7.05 24.97 -16.73
CA HIS A 34 -7.38 23.61 -16.29
C HIS A 34 -6.47 23.15 -15.14
N GLU A 35 -6.95 22.18 -14.36
CA GLU A 35 -6.14 21.54 -13.32
C GLU A 35 -4.96 20.75 -13.94
N PRO A 36 -3.77 20.75 -13.31
CA PRO A 36 -2.65 19.92 -13.73
C PRO A 36 -2.95 18.42 -13.62
N ALA A 37 -2.36 17.63 -14.50
CA ALA A 37 -2.39 16.17 -14.45
C ALA A 37 -0.97 15.60 -14.35
N VAL A 38 -0.81 14.41 -13.80
CA VAL A 38 0.48 13.72 -13.71
C VAL A 38 0.46 12.46 -14.57
N VAL A 39 1.53 12.24 -15.32
CA VAL A 39 1.81 11.00 -16.04
C VAL A 39 2.89 10.25 -15.26
N VAL A 40 2.60 8.99 -14.96
CA VAL A 40 3.51 8.01 -14.34
C VAL A 40 3.36 6.68 -15.06
N SER A 41 4.33 5.78 -14.92
CA SER A 41 4.15 4.40 -15.40
C SER A 41 3.01 3.71 -14.66
N LEU A 42 2.42 2.70 -15.31
CA LEU A 42 1.45 1.81 -14.67
C LEU A 42 2.05 1.14 -13.43
N ARG A 43 3.30 0.68 -13.51
CA ARG A 43 4.00 0.04 -12.39
C ARG A 43 4.07 0.96 -11.18
N GLU A 44 4.44 2.23 -11.39
CA GLU A 44 4.54 3.21 -10.30
C GLU A 44 3.16 3.51 -9.71
N TYR A 45 2.14 3.66 -10.57
CA TYR A 45 0.76 3.86 -10.12
C TYR A 45 0.24 2.68 -9.28
N GLU A 46 0.51 1.44 -9.69
CA GLU A 46 0.12 0.23 -8.96
C GLU A 46 0.87 0.13 -7.63
N ALA A 47 2.18 0.42 -7.60
CA ALA A 47 2.97 0.43 -6.38
C ALA A 47 2.45 1.48 -5.37
N LEU A 48 2.09 2.67 -5.84
CA LEU A 48 1.48 3.72 -5.02
C LEU A 48 0.12 3.28 -4.46
N LYS A 49 -0.74 2.66 -5.29
CA LYS A 49 -2.03 2.13 -4.85
C LYS A 49 -1.89 1.03 -3.81
N GLU A 50 -0.98 0.09 -4.02
CA GLU A 50 -0.75 -1.01 -3.08
C GLU A 50 -0.20 -0.48 -1.75
N THR A 51 0.75 0.46 -1.80
CA THR A 51 1.29 1.11 -0.60
C THR A 51 0.17 1.83 0.17
N ALA A 52 -0.68 2.59 -0.53
CA ALA A 52 -1.82 3.27 0.09
C ALA A 52 -2.83 2.26 0.69
N TYR A 53 -3.05 1.13 0.02
CA TYR A 53 -3.91 0.06 0.53
C TYR A 53 -3.35 -0.58 1.81
N LEU A 54 -2.08 -1.00 1.79
CA LEU A 54 -1.41 -1.64 2.92
C LEU A 54 -1.33 -0.71 4.14
N LEU A 55 -1.06 0.57 3.93
CA LEU A 55 -0.92 1.56 5.01
C LEU A 55 -2.25 2.20 5.43
N GLY A 56 -3.32 2.05 4.64
CA GLY A 56 -4.63 2.63 4.93
C GLY A 56 -5.29 2.12 6.22
N ASN A 57 -4.91 0.92 6.67
CA ASN A 57 -5.32 0.38 7.97
C ASN A 57 -4.21 0.57 9.02
N PRO A 58 -4.41 1.39 10.08
CA PRO A 58 -3.39 1.64 11.10
C PRO A 58 -2.88 0.38 11.82
N ALA A 59 -3.73 -0.64 11.97
CA ALA A 59 -3.32 -1.91 12.58
C ALA A 59 -2.37 -2.69 11.66
N ASN A 60 -2.64 -2.68 10.35
CA ASN A 60 -1.79 -3.31 9.35
C ASN A 60 -0.47 -2.55 9.19
N ALA A 61 -0.51 -1.23 9.10
CA ALA A 61 0.68 -0.38 9.02
C ALA A 61 1.66 -0.66 10.17
N ARG A 62 1.19 -0.66 11.43
CA ARG A 62 2.01 -1.01 12.61
C ARG A 62 2.52 -2.44 12.60
N HIS A 63 1.78 -3.37 12.00
CA HIS A 63 2.22 -4.75 11.88
C HIS A 63 3.34 -4.87 10.85
N LEU A 64 3.21 -4.24 9.68
CA LEU A 64 4.22 -4.21 8.63
C LEU A 64 5.49 -3.51 9.11
N GLU A 65 5.37 -2.34 9.76
CA GLU A 65 6.51 -1.60 10.32
C GLU A 65 7.31 -2.46 11.30
N ARG A 66 6.62 -3.15 12.24
CA ARG A 66 7.28 -4.06 13.18
C ARG A 66 7.95 -5.23 12.47
N SER A 67 7.29 -5.83 11.48
CA SER A 67 7.82 -6.98 10.74
C SER A 67 9.08 -6.60 9.95
N ILE A 68 9.07 -5.41 9.32
CA ILE A 68 10.23 -4.86 8.60
C ILE A 68 11.38 -4.57 9.57
N ALA A 69 11.10 -4.02 10.76
CA ALA A 69 12.12 -3.77 11.78
C ALA A 69 12.77 -5.08 12.26
N GLN A 70 11.96 -6.08 12.61
CA GLN A 70 12.44 -7.41 13.01
C GLN A 70 13.30 -8.06 11.91
N HIS A 71 12.89 -7.94 10.64
CA HIS A 71 13.67 -8.46 9.52
C HIS A 71 15.03 -7.76 9.39
N ARG A 72 15.07 -6.43 9.49
CA ARG A 72 16.32 -5.64 9.45
C ARG A 72 17.25 -5.93 10.64
N GLU A 73 16.68 -6.26 11.79
CA GLU A 73 17.42 -6.66 12.99
C GLU A 73 17.88 -8.14 12.95
N GLY A 74 17.59 -8.88 11.88
CA GLY A 74 17.97 -10.28 11.74
C GLY A 74 17.15 -11.24 12.60
N GLN A 75 15.99 -10.81 13.11
CA GLN A 75 15.10 -11.62 13.97
C GLN A 75 14.17 -12.53 13.16
N ALA A 76 14.30 -12.54 11.82
CA ALA A 76 13.54 -13.44 10.96
C ALA A 76 14.04 -14.89 11.09
N THR A 77 13.13 -15.84 11.25
CA THR A 77 13.45 -17.27 11.28
C THR A 77 13.07 -17.93 9.96
N PRO A 78 14.00 -18.60 9.26
CA PRO A 78 13.66 -19.39 8.08
C PRO A 78 12.65 -20.49 8.45
N ARG A 79 11.70 -20.73 7.56
CA ARG A 79 10.71 -21.80 7.68
C ARG A 79 10.57 -22.48 6.32
N GLU A 80 10.39 -23.79 6.32
CA GLU A 80 10.00 -24.52 5.12
C GLU A 80 8.56 -24.15 4.74
N LEU A 81 8.29 -24.12 3.43
CA LEU A 81 6.95 -23.91 2.90
C LEU A 81 6.08 -25.09 3.30
N VAL A 82 4.96 -24.82 3.96
CA VAL A 82 3.98 -25.85 4.28
C VAL A 82 3.18 -26.17 3.02
N GLU A 83 3.19 -27.42 2.57
CA GLU A 83 2.32 -27.88 1.48
C GLU A 83 0.88 -27.96 1.99
N ILE A 84 -0.04 -27.29 1.29
CA ILE A 84 -1.47 -27.40 1.55
C ILE A 84 -1.98 -28.55 0.68
N THR A 85 -2.14 -29.73 1.26
CA THR A 85 -2.90 -30.82 0.64
C THR A 85 -4.39 -30.60 0.89
N ASP A 86 -5.21 -30.71 -0.17
CA ASP A 86 -6.66 -30.46 -0.14
C ASP A 86 -7.47 -31.37 0.82
N ASP A 87 -6.82 -32.31 1.50
CA ASP A 87 -7.43 -33.28 2.41
C ASP A 87 -7.47 -32.85 3.90
N GLU A 88 -6.88 -31.70 4.27
CA GLU A 88 -7.05 -31.14 5.62
C GLU A 88 -8.10 -30.01 5.65
N PRO A 89 -9.12 -30.07 6.52
CA PRO A 89 -10.05 -28.96 6.67
C PRO A 89 -9.26 -27.75 7.15
N ALA A 90 -9.28 -26.69 6.35
CA ALA A 90 -8.66 -25.40 6.64
C ALA A 90 -8.75 -25.12 8.15
N ALA A 91 -7.60 -25.16 8.84
CA ALA A 91 -7.53 -24.87 10.26
C ALA A 91 -8.29 -23.57 10.50
N ALA A 92 -9.41 -23.68 11.23
CA ALA A 92 -10.33 -22.58 11.43
C ALA A 92 -9.53 -21.34 11.86
N PRO A 93 -9.87 -20.13 11.36
CA PRO A 93 -9.16 -18.93 11.76
C PRO A 93 -9.17 -18.87 13.28
N THR A 94 -8.00 -19.00 13.90
CA THR A 94 -7.85 -18.85 15.34
C THR A 94 -8.35 -17.44 15.66
N LYS A 95 -9.59 -17.36 16.14
CA LYS A 95 -10.19 -16.12 16.61
C LYS A 95 -9.33 -15.67 17.78
N THR A 96 -8.36 -14.80 17.53
CA THR A 96 -7.72 -14.03 18.60
C THR A 96 -8.86 -13.41 19.41
N PRO A 97 -9.00 -13.71 20.71
CA PRO A 97 -10.17 -13.31 21.46
C PRO A 97 -10.23 -11.79 21.48
N ARG A 98 -11.25 -11.26 20.80
CA ARG A 98 -11.60 -9.85 20.80
C ARG A 98 -11.94 -9.51 22.26
N ARG A 99 -11.06 -8.79 22.96
CA ARG A 99 -11.32 -8.28 24.32
C ARG A 99 -12.65 -7.53 24.30
N THR A 100 -13.69 -8.15 24.85
CA THR A 100 -14.94 -7.48 25.14
C THR A 100 -14.65 -6.46 26.24
N LYS A 101 -14.99 -5.20 26.01
CA LYS A 101 -15.03 -4.21 27.09
C LYS A 101 -16.17 -4.64 28.01
N THR A 102 -15.85 -5.17 29.18
CA THR A 102 -16.82 -5.40 30.25
C THR A 102 -17.41 -4.05 30.65
N THR A 103 -18.68 -3.83 30.34
CA THR A 103 -19.50 -2.78 30.94
C THR A 103 -19.70 -3.14 32.41
N THR A 104 -18.99 -2.46 33.30
CA THR A 104 -19.30 -2.49 34.73
C THR A 104 -20.60 -1.74 34.95
N LYS A 105 -21.71 -2.48 35.00
CA LYS A 105 -22.95 -2.03 35.62
C LYS A 105 -22.71 -1.97 37.15
N LYS A 106 -22.36 -0.79 37.66
CA LYS A 106 -22.46 -0.52 39.10
C LYS A 106 -23.85 0.06 39.36
N ALA A 107 -24.78 -0.83 39.71
CA ALA A 107 -26.04 -0.50 40.36
C ALA A 107 -25.98 -1.09 41.78
N ALA A 108 -26.12 -0.22 42.78
CA ALA A 108 -26.57 -0.45 44.17
C ALA A 108 -26.09 0.79 44.96
N ALA A 109 -26.97 1.72 45.33
CA ALA A 109 -28.00 1.64 46.38
C ALA A 109 -27.50 2.46 47.60
N GLU A 110 -27.94 3.71 47.67
CA GLU A 110 -28.70 4.33 48.78
C GLU A 110 -29.09 5.76 48.37
#